data_AF-A0AAN0LYH0-F1
#
_entry.id   AF-A0AAN0LYH0-F1
#
_cell.length_a   1.000
_cell.length_b   1.000
_cell.length_c   1.000
_cell.angle_alpha   90.00
_cell.angle_beta   90.00
_cell.angle_gamma   90.00
#
_symmetry.space_group_name_H-M   'P 1'
#
loop_
_entity.id
_entity.type
_entity.pdbx_description
1 polymer ?
#
loop_
_entity_poly.entity_id
_entity_poly.type
_entity_poly.pdbx_seq_one_letter_code
_entity_poly.pdbx_strand_id
1 'polypeptide(L)'
;MKQRILELPQYFKLYNDFNARIQLDLYGFEPYKANMSCAHCIASDATTIVLYDKKQGVFYKISDSEFTQYPILQGIPVERELLETLGHALLEQSDTSKFLELLIQHEMISKRCVKKIEKLKKKDKEIVL
;
A
#
# COMPACT_ATOMS: atom_id res chain seq x y z
N MET A 1 29.30 26.55 33.79
CA MET A 1 28.38 25.40 33.55
C MET A 1 28.42 25.09 32.05
N LYS A 2 28.42 23.80 31.68
CA LYS A 2 28.81 23.26 30.37
C LYS A 2 27.98 23.78 29.18
N GLN A 3 28.62 24.48 28.24
CA GLN A 3 28.13 24.66 26.85
C GLN A 3 29.25 24.19 25.90
N ARG A 4 29.41 22.87 25.72
CA ARG A 4 30.31 22.27 24.71
C ARG A 4 29.76 20.94 24.20
N ILE A 5 28.47 20.90 23.89
CA ILE A 5 27.83 19.69 23.36
C ILE A 5 27.47 19.86 21.87
N LEU A 6 27.44 21.09 21.34
CA LEU A 6 26.90 21.37 20.01
C LEU A 6 27.93 21.77 18.93
N GLU A 7 29.23 21.80 19.26
CA GLU A 7 30.28 22.21 18.30
C GLU A 7 31.32 21.11 18.03
N LEU A 8 30.92 19.83 18.05
CA LEU A 8 31.82 18.77 17.58
C LEU A 8 31.65 18.57 16.06
N PRO A 9 32.74 18.63 15.27
CA PRO A 9 32.72 18.24 13.85
C PRO A 9 32.13 16.85 13.60
N GLN A 10 32.19 15.96 14.60
CA GLN A 10 31.58 14.64 14.58
C GLN A 10 30.05 14.71 14.53
N TYR A 11 29.42 15.70 15.16
CA TYR A 11 27.97 15.90 15.12
C TYR A 11 27.52 16.35 13.72
N PHE A 12 28.26 17.26 13.09
CA PHE A 12 28.01 17.69 11.71
C PHE A 12 28.20 16.55 10.70
N LYS A 13 29.21 15.70 10.91
CA LYS A 13 29.39 14.50 10.08
C LYS A 13 28.21 13.53 10.22
N LEU A 14 27.74 13.30 11.44
CA LEU A 14 26.55 12.47 11.69
C LEU A 14 25.29 13.05 11.03
N TYR A 15 25.09 14.37 11.12
CA TYR A 15 23.95 15.07 10.55
C TYR A 15 23.99 15.08 9.02
N ASN A 16 25.17 15.25 8.42
CA ASN A 16 25.36 15.17 6.97
C ASN A 16 25.18 13.74 6.46
N ASP A 17 25.70 12.73 7.17
CA ASP A 17 25.48 11.33 6.83
C ASP A 17 24.00 10.92 6.97
N PHE A 18 23.28 11.52 7.93
CA PHE A 18 21.85 11.32 8.13
C PHE A 18 21.01 12.00 7.04
N ASN A 19 21.28 13.28 6.73
CA ASN A 19 20.62 14.02 5.66
C ASN A 19 20.93 13.47 4.26
N ALA A 20 22.10 12.89 4.04
CA ALA A 20 22.43 12.24 2.78
C ALA A 20 21.62 10.95 2.55
N ARG A 21 21.12 10.32 3.61
CA ARG A 21 20.32 9.08 3.54
C ARG A 21 18.82 9.34 3.54
N ILE A 22 18.39 10.51 4.03
CA ILE A 22 16.99 10.87 4.19
C ILE A 22 16.76 12.16 3.42
N GLN A 23 15.95 12.10 2.37
CA GLN A 23 15.40 13.32 1.76
C GLN A 23 14.50 13.98 2.82
N LEU A 24 15.01 15.04 3.44
CA LEU A 24 14.31 15.78 4.50
C LEU A 24 12.92 16.27 4.05
N ASP A 25 12.75 16.53 2.75
CA ASP A 25 11.48 16.90 2.14
C ASP A 25 10.40 15.80 2.24
N LEU A 26 10.82 14.54 2.44
CA LEU A 26 9.96 13.37 2.68
C LEU A 26 9.87 12.99 4.16
N TYR A 27 10.61 13.67 5.05
CA TYR A 27 10.62 13.31 6.46
C TYR A 27 9.36 13.85 7.16
N GLY A 28 8.37 12.98 7.30
CA GLY A 28 7.06 13.28 7.88
C GLY A 28 5.92 13.33 6.85
N PHE A 29 6.23 13.47 5.57
CA PHE A 29 5.28 13.30 4.47
C PHE A 29 5.47 11.90 3.86
N GLU A 30 4.45 11.05 4.02
CA GLU A 30 4.34 9.76 3.32
C GLU A 30 5.40 8.71 3.72
N PRO A 31 5.34 8.16 4.95
CA PRO A 31 6.31 7.16 5.45
C PRO A 31 6.42 5.90 4.58
N TYR A 32 5.41 5.63 3.75
CA TYR A 32 5.39 4.56 2.76
C TYR A 32 6.27 4.82 1.52
N LYS A 33 6.63 6.08 1.22
CA LYS A 33 7.62 6.44 0.19
C LYS A 33 9.05 6.46 0.74
N ALA A 34 9.20 6.74 2.03
CA ALA A 34 10.50 6.80 2.71
C ALA A 34 11.07 5.43 3.16
N ASN A 35 10.49 4.30 2.71
CA ASN A 35 10.81 2.95 3.21
C ASN A 35 10.68 2.78 4.74
N MET A 36 9.84 3.60 5.37
CA MET A 36 9.59 3.57 6.82
C MET A 36 8.37 2.73 7.19
N SER A 37 7.78 2.03 6.22
CA SER A 37 6.58 1.20 6.34
C SER A 37 6.82 -0.20 5.76
N CYS A 38 6.17 -1.21 6.33
CA CYS A 38 6.16 -2.57 5.78
C CYS A 38 5.30 -2.71 4.52
N ALA A 39 4.36 -1.77 4.31
CA ALA A 39 3.54 -1.69 3.11
C ALA A 39 4.13 -0.70 2.12
N HIS A 40 4.20 -1.10 0.86
CA HIS A 40 4.70 -0.28 -0.24
C HIS A 40 3.55 0.39 -0.98
N CYS A 41 3.71 1.66 -1.33
CA CYS A 41 2.75 2.32 -2.22
C CYS A 41 2.88 1.75 -3.63
N ILE A 42 1.77 1.21 -4.14
CA ILE A 42 1.70 0.64 -5.49
C ILE A 42 0.99 1.58 -6.46
N ALA A 43 0.09 2.42 -5.97
CA ALA A 43 -0.60 3.41 -6.77
C ALA A 43 -1.11 4.54 -5.87
N SER A 44 -1.12 5.78 -6.35
CA SER A 44 -1.70 6.93 -5.63
C SER A 44 -2.24 7.96 -6.60
N ASP A 45 -3.30 8.67 -6.21
CA ASP A 45 -3.77 9.90 -6.83
C ASP A 45 -3.79 11.05 -5.79
N ALA A 46 -4.51 12.14 -6.08
CA ALA A 46 -4.55 13.32 -5.22
C ALA A 46 -5.29 13.09 -3.87
N THR A 47 -6.17 12.10 -3.78
CA THR A 47 -7.06 11.88 -2.62
C THR A 47 -7.00 10.47 -2.06
N THR A 48 -6.41 9.53 -2.79
CA THR A 48 -6.41 8.10 -2.50
C THR A 48 -5.03 7.50 -2.70
N ILE A 49 -4.64 6.65 -1.76
CA ILE A 49 -3.39 5.90 -1.77
C ILE A 49 -3.71 4.42 -1.68
N VAL A 50 -3.05 3.61 -2.51
CA VAL A 50 -3.11 2.16 -2.46
C VAL A 50 -1.76 1.61 -2.02
N LEU A 51 -1.76 0.89 -0.90
CA LEU A 51 -0.58 0.23 -0.35
C LEU A 51 -0.71 -1.28 -0.46
N TYR A 52 0.42 -1.98 -0.56
CA TYR A 52 0.48 -3.43 -0.50
C TYR A 52 1.51 -3.90 0.54
N ASP A 53 1.06 -4.70 1.50
CA ASP A 53 1.93 -5.40 2.44
C ASP A 53 2.14 -6.84 1.95
N LYS A 54 3.35 -7.11 1.45
CA LYS A 54 3.75 -8.43 0.95
C LYS A 54 3.79 -9.50 2.04
N LYS A 55 4.15 -9.14 3.28
CA LYS A 55 4.26 -10.10 4.38
C LYS A 55 2.87 -10.56 4.82
N GLN A 56 1.93 -9.63 4.89
CA GLN A 56 0.56 -9.94 5.29
C GLN A 56 -0.30 -10.44 4.11
N GLY A 57 0.09 -10.11 2.87
CA GLY A 57 -0.72 -10.36 1.69
C GLY A 57 -1.99 -9.52 1.72
N VAL A 58 -1.87 -8.22 1.94
CA VAL A 58 -3.02 -7.31 2.09
C VAL A 58 -2.82 -6.06 1.26
N PHE A 59 -3.85 -5.68 0.50
CA PHE A 59 -3.95 -4.35 -0.10
C PHE A 59 -4.73 -3.41 0.83
N TYR A 60 -4.27 -2.18 0.95
CA TYR A 60 -4.94 -1.12 1.68
C TYR A 60 -5.32 -0.02 0.70
N LYS A 61 -6.60 0.36 0.66
CA LYS A 61 -7.07 1.57 0.00
C LYS A 61 -7.36 2.61 1.08
N ILE A 62 -6.71 3.75 0.98
CA ILE A 62 -6.78 4.82 1.99
C ILE A 62 -7.15 6.10 1.28
N SER A 63 -8.27 6.71 1.67
CA SER A 63 -8.68 8.06 1.26
C SER A 63 -9.02 8.89 2.49
N ASP A 64 -9.36 10.17 2.30
CA ASP A 64 -9.74 11.06 3.41
C ASP A 64 -10.95 10.56 4.21
N SER A 65 -11.85 9.80 3.57
CA SER A 65 -13.10 9.32 4.17
C SER A 65 -13.12 7.82 4.44
N GLU A 66 -12.26 7.04 3.79
CA GLU A 66 -12.36 5.58 3.81
C GLU A 66 -11.00 4.91 4.00
N PHE A 67 -11.03 3.84 4.78
CA PHE A 67 -9.93 2.92 4.95
C PHE A 67 -10.44 1.50 4.75
N THR A 68 -9.99 0.84 3.69
CA THR A 68 -10.47 -0.49 3.31
C THR A 68 -9.30 -1.45 3.11
N GLN A 69 -9.46 -2.67 3.58
CA GLN A 69 -8.45 -3.73 3.50
C GLN A 69 -8.95 -4.84 2.58
N TYR A 70 -8.06 -5.33 1.72
CA TYR A 70 -8.35 -6.44 0.81
C TYR A 70 -7.29 -7.53 1.01
N PRO A 71 -7.54 -8.50 1.90
CA PRO A 71 -6.64 -9.62 2.11
C PRO A 71 -6.67 -10.59 0.93
N ILE A 72 -5.49 -11.05 0.53
CA ILE A 72 -5.30 -12.09 -0.49
C ILE A 72 -4.66 -13.34 0.14
N LEU A 73 -4.64 -14.43 -0.61
CA LEU A 73 -3.93 -15.64 -0.20
C LEU A 73 -2.43 -15.37 -0.08
N GLN A 74 -1.87 -15.75 1.06
CA GLN A 74 -0.43 -15.60 1.33
C GLN A 74 0.38 -16.63 0.55
N GLY A 75 1.65 -16.29 0.27
CA GLY A 75 2.58 -17.18 -0.43
C GLY A 75 2.44 -17.22 -1.94
N ILE A 76 1.52 -16.44 -2.52
CA ILE A 76 1.42 -16.27 -3.96
C ILE A 76 2.48 -15.27 -4.42
N PRO A 77 3.38 -15.63 -5.36
CA PRO A 77 4.29 -14.68 -5.95
C PRO A 77 3.50 -13.69 -6.80
N VAL A 78 3.52 -12.42 -6.41
CA VAL A 78 2.90 -11.34 -7.20
C VAL A 78 4.01 -10.59 -7.92
N GLU A 79 4.00 -10.68 -9.25
CA GLU A 79 4.93 -9.93 -10.08
C GLU A 79 4.63 -8.43 -10.01
N ARG A 80 5.65 -7.62 -10.27
CA ARG A 80 5.54 -6.16 -10.17
C ARG A 80 4.46 -5.59 -11.09
N GLU A 81 4.42 -6.05 -12.33
CA GLU A 81 3.43 -5.61 -13.32
C GLU A 81 1.99 -5.92 -12.88
N LEU A 82 1.78 -7.09 -12.27
CA LEU A 82 0.49 -7.47 -11.69
C LEU A 82 0.13 -6.60 -10.48
N LEU A 83 1.09 -6.28 -9.60
CA LEU A 83 0.85 -5.37 -8.48
C LEU A 83 0.45 -3.97 -8.94
N GLU A 84 1.11 -3.43 -9.96
CA GLU A 84 0.77 -2.13 -10.55
C GLU A 84 -0.64 -2.18 -11.16
N THR A 85 -0.97 -3.25 -11.89
CA THR A 85 -2.31 -3.44 -12.49
C THR A 85 -3.41 -3.52 -11.43
N LEU A 86 -3.17 -4.25 -10.33
CA LEU A 86 -4.10 -4.36 -9.20
C LEU A 86 -4.25 -3.01 -8.47
N GLY A 87 -3.15 -2.28 -8.29
CA GLY A 87 -3.15 -0.96 -7.67
C GLY A 87 -3.97 0.05 -8.47
N HIS A 88 -3.78 0.10 -9.79
CA HIS A 88 -4.57 0.96 -10.67
C HIS A 88 -6.05 0.56 -10.70
N ALA A 89 -6.36 -0.74 -10.68
CA ALA A 89 -7.75 -1.19 -10.61
C ALA A 89 -8.47 -0.74 -9.31
N LEU A 90 -7.74 -0.60 -8.20
CA LEU A 90 -8.29 -0.07 -6.93
C LEU A 90 -8.44 1.47 -6.93
N LEU A 91 -7.65 2.19 -7.72
CA LEU A 91 -7.73 3.64 -7.86
C LEU A 91 -8.82 4.09 -8.86
N GLU A 92 -8.85 3.50 -10.06
CA GLU A 92 -9.61 4.02 -11.21
C GLU A 92 -11.14 3.91 -11.06
N GLN A 93 -11.63 3.04 -10.17
CA GLN A 93 -13.05 2.73 -10.09
C GLN A 93 -13.60 2.98 -8.68
N SER A 94 -14.78 3.60 -8.64
CA SER A 94 -15.64 3.64 -7.45
C SER A 94 -16.09 2.22 -7.06
N ASP A 95 -16.13 1.31 -8.03
CA ASP A 95 -16.48 -0.10 -7.86
C ASP A 95 -15.22 -0.99 -7.89
N THR A 96 -15.09 -1.87 -6.92
CA THR A 96 -13.96 -2.82 -6.80
C THR A 96 -14.05 -4.00 -7.78
N SER A 97 -15.10 -4.07 -8.61
CA SER A 97 -15.36 -5.17 -9.54
C SER A 97 -14.16 -5.61 -10.40
N LYS A 98 -13.44 -4.68 -11.04
CA LYS A 98 -12.26 -4.99 -11.87
C LYS A 98 -11.12 -5.58 -11.04
N PHE A 99 -10.89 -5.04 -9.84
CA PHE A 99 -9.90 -5.58 -8.90
C PHE A 99 -10.25 -7.02 -8.49
N LEU A 100 -11.53 -7.29 -8.18
CA LEU A 100 -11.97 -8.64 -7.81
C LEU A 100 -11.82 -9.65 -8.96
N GLU A 101 -12.09 -9.24 -10.19
CA GLU A 101 -11.91 -10.10 -11.37
C GLU A 101 -10.45 -10.48 -11.58
N LEU A 102 -9.52 -9.52 -11.42
CA LEU A 102 -8.09 -9.79 -11.46
C LEU A 102 -7.65 -10.75 -10.35
N LEU A 103 -8.15 -10.57 -9.12
CA LEU A 103 -7.87 -11.50 -8.03
C LEU A 103 -8.37 -12.92 -8.31
N ILE A 104 -9.52 -13.07 -8.96
CA ILE A 104 -10.06 -14.38 -9.34
C ILE A 104 -9.21 -15.01 -10.45
N GLN A 105 -8.89 -14.23 -11.49
CA GLN A 105 -8.11 -14.68 -12.65
C GLN A 105 -6.72 -15.19 -12.25
N HIS A 106 -6.09 -14.55 -11.27
CA HIS A 106 -4.77 -14.92 -10.77
C HIS A 106 -4.80 -15.86 -9.55
N GLU A 107 -5.96 -16.44 -9.23
CA GLU A 107 -6.14 -17.37 -8.11
C GLU A 107 -5.69 -16.81 -6.74
N MET A 108 -5.80 -15.50 -6.56
CA MET A 108 -5.32 -14.78 -5.37
C MET A 108 -6.28 -14.81 -4.19
N ILE A 109 -7.45 -15.43 -4.36
CA ILE A 109 -8.47 -15.59 -3.31
C ILE A 109 -9.01 -17.02 -3.28
N SER A 110 -9.52 -17.44 -2.12
CA SER A 110 -10.04 -18.80 -1.97
C SER A 110 -11.25 -19.08 -2.86
N LYS A 111 -11.41 -20.32 -3.34
CA LYS A 111 -12.59 -20.78 -4.10
C LYS A 111 -13.93 -20.52 -3.37
N ARG A 112 -13.91 -20.47 -2.03
CA ARG A 112 -15.08 -20.11 -1.21
C ARG A 112 -15.45 -18.63 -1.40
N CYS A 113 -14.46 -17.74 -1.43
CA CYS A 113 -14.66 -16.32 -1.70
C CYS A 113 -15.17 -16.10 -3.12
N VAL A 114 -14.61 -16.77 -4.13
CA VAL A 114 -15.07 -16.69 -5.53
C VAL A 114 -16.58 -16.97 -5.64
N LYS A 115 -17.04 -18.09 -5.07
CA LYS A 115 -18.48 -18.45 -5.06
C LYS A 115 -19.36 -17.40 -4.37
N LYS A 116 -18.85 -16.75 -3.31
CA LYS A 116 -19.57 -15.69 -2.59
C LYS A 116 -19.68 -14.43 -3.46
N ILE A 117 -18.59 -14.03 -4.10
CA ILE A 117 -18.53 -12.89 -5.03
C ILE A 117 -19.50 -13.12 -6.20
N GLU A 118 -19.45 -14.26 -6.86
CA GLU A 118 -20.36 -14.61 -7.95
C GLU A 118 -21.84 -14.58 -7.54
N LYS A 119 -22.14 -15.01 -6.30
CA LYS A 119 -23.51 -14.98 -5.75
C LYS A 119 -23.98 -13.55 -5.45
N LEU A 120 -23.07 -12.65 -5.07
CA LEU A 120 -23.36 -11.24 -4.86
C LEU A 120 -23.55 -10.49 -6.19
N LYS A 121 -22.72 -10.78 -7.20
CA LYS A 121 -22.88 -10.26 -8.57
C LYS A 121 -24.26 -10.61 -9.16
N LYS A 122 -24.78 -11.82 -8.91
CA LYS A 122 -26.13 -12.23 -9.36
C LYS A 122 -27.28 -11.53 -8.63
N LYS A 123 -27.01 -10.77 -7.57
CA LYS A 123 -28.01 -10.13 -6.70
C LYS A 123 -28.01 -8.61 -6.76
N ASP A 124 -27.21 -7.99 -7.64
CA ASP A 124 -26.99 -6.53 -7.71
C ASP A 124 -26.78 -5.89 -6.32
N LYS A 125 -26.00 -6.55 -5.47
CA LYS A 125 -25.61 -6.02 -4.16
C LYS A 125 -24.14 -5.68 -4.17
N GLU A 126 -23.82 -4.48 -3.67
CA GLU A 126 -22.44 -4.03 -3.46
C GLU A 126 -21.63 -5.08 -2.71
N ILE A 127 -20.43 -5.34 -3.25
CA ILE A 127 -19.54 -6.39 -2.77
C ILE A 127 -18.60 -5.76 -1.74
N VAL A 128 -18.95 -5.90 -0.47
CA VAL A 128 -18.05 -5.59 0.65
C VAL A 128 -17.35 -6.90 1.05
N LEU A 129 -16.02 -6.94 0.89
CA LEU A 129 -15.18 -8.08 1.29
C LEU A 129 -14.63 -7.91 2.70
#